data_AF-A0AAV3QGH6-F1
#
_entry.id   AF-A0AAV3QGH6-F1
#
_cell.length_a   1.000
_cell.length_b   1.000
_cell.length_c   1.000
_cell.angle_alpha   90.00
_cell.angle_beta   90.00
_cell.angle_gamma   90.00
#
_symmetry.space_group_name_H-M   'P 1'
#
loop_
_entity.id
_entity.type
_entity.pdbx_description
1 polymer ?
#
loop_
_entity_poly.entity_id
_entity_poly.type
_entity_poly.pdbx_seq_one_letter_code
_entity_poly.pdbx_strand_id
1 'polypeptide(L)'
;MACYSNNGSKLDLSKLEPLNGKNYKCWSQNVLIFFEQIKVDYGFFNDPPAPISLVSNEASYPTIDAIVKKNEEDIKKYDKDNKTARYHILNHMVNNLFIFSSFINL
;
A
#
# COMPACT_ATOMS: atom_id res chain seq x y z
N MET A 1 1.50 -20.78 18.73
CA MET A 1 1.86 -19.41 18.30
C MET A 1 0.56 -18.70 17.95
N ALA A 2 0.04 -17.86 18.84
CA ALA A 2 -1.16 -17.08 18.54
C ALA A 2 -0.77 -15.92 17.62
N CYS A 3 -1.57 -15.66 16.58
CA CYS A 3 -1.42 -14.41 15.82
C CYS A 3 -1.67 -13.24 16.77
N TYR A 4 -0.87 -12.18 16.63
CA TYR A 4 -0.85 -11.05 17.56
C TYR A 4 -2.28 -10.63 17.93
N SER A 5 -2.65 -10.82 19.21
CA SER A 5 -3.89 -10.26 19.75
C SER A 5 -3.70 -8.76 19.90
N ASN A 6 -4.35 -8.01 19.01
CA ASN A 6 -4.39 -6.55 19.08
C ASN A 6 -5.16 -6.13 20.34
N ASN A 7 -4.44 -5.71 21.38
CA ASN A 7 -5.02 -5.20 22.64
C ASN A 7 -5.38 -3.71 22.58
N GLY A 8 -5.73 -3.18 21.39
CA GLY A 8 -6.17 -1.79 21.22
C GLY A 8 -5.05 -0.75 21.20
N SER A 9 -3.78 -1.15 21.19
CA SER A 9 -2.64 -0.25 21.05
C SER A 9 -2.20 -0.13 19.60
N LYS A 10 -1.78 1.08 19.20
CA LYS A 10 -1.20 1.37 17.88
C LYS A 10 -0.08 0.37 17.57
N LEU A 11 -0.17 -0.31 16.43
CA LEU A 11 0.82 -1.30 16.03
C LEU A 11 2.14 -0.57 15.74
N ASP A 12 3.20 -1.00 16.42
CA ASP A 12 4.54 -0.45 16.25
C ASP A 12 5.30 -1.27 15.21
N LEU A 13 5.59 -0.65 14.07
CA LEU A 13 6.32 -1.23 12.94
C LEU A 13 7.68 -1.80 13.29
N SER A 14 8.38 -1.18 14.25
CA SER A 14 9.69 -1.66 14.68
C SER A 14 9.61 -3.05 15.31
N LYS A 15 8.40 -3.47 15.69
CA LYS A 15 8.09 -4.77 16.30
C LYS A 15 7.55 -5.79 15.31
N LEU A 16 7.36 -5.43 14.03
CA LEU A 16 6.96 -6.40 13.02
C LEU A 16 8.12 -7.39 12.82
N GLU A 17 7.92 -8.62 13.29
CA GLU A 17 8.93 -9.67 13.13
C GLU A 17 9.24 -9.88 11.64
N PRO A 18 10.53 -10.02 11.28
CA PRO A 18 10.91 -10.41 9.93
C PRO A 18 10.20 -11.71 9.54
N LEU A 19 9.84 -11.83 8.27
CA LEU A 19 9.35 -13.11 7.75
C LEU A 19 10.43 -14.16 7.99
N ASN A 20 10.08 -15.29 8.60
CA ASN A 20 11.03 -16.35 8.98
C ASN A 20 10.80 -17.67 8.21
N GLY A 21 10.04 -17.61 7.11
CA GLY A 21 9.69 -18.76 6.29
C GLY A 21 8.63 -19.69 6.89
N LYS A 22 8.07 -19.37 8.06
CA LYS A 22 6.96 -20.10 8.70
C LYS A 22 5.78 -19.15 8.95
N ASN A 23 4.58 -19.71 9.10
CA ASN A 23 3.37 -18.96 9.48
C ASN A 23 3.04 -17.75 8.58
N TYR A 24 3.23 -17.89 7.26
CA TYR A 24 2.94 -16.84 6.26
C TYR A 24 1.59 -16.16 6.46
N LYS A 25 0.53 -16.93 6.72
CA LYS A 25 -0.82 -16.41 6.99
C LYS A 25 -0.86 -15.41 8.14
N CYS A 26 -0.16 -15.72 9.22
CA CYS A 26 -0.14 -14.91 10.43
C CYS A 26 0.66 -13.62 10.21
N TRP A 27 1.80 -13.76 9.53
CA TRP A 27 2.64 -12.63 9.15
C TRP A 27 1.92 -11.68 8.20
N SER A 28 1.25 -12.21 7.16
CA SER A 28 0.51 -11.39 6.19
C SER A 28 -0.67 -10.65 6.84
N GLN A 29 -1.36 -11.28 7.80
CA GLN A 29 -2.41 -10.62 8.57
C GLN A 29 -1.88 -9.44 9.39
N ASN A 30 -0.73 -9.61 10.06
CA ASN A 30 -0.11 -8.53 10.82
C ASN A 30 0.31 -7.36 9.90
N VAL A 31 0.83 -7.66 8.70
CA VAL A 31 1.18 -6.64 7.70
C VAL A 31 -0.06 -5.91 7.19
N LEU A 32 -1.16 -6.61 6.94
CA LEU A 32 -2.42 -5.98 6.51
C LEU A 32 -3.00 -5.05 7.58
N ILE A 33 -3.08 -5.50 8.84
CA ILE A 33 -3.52 -4.67 9.97
C ILE A 33 -2.64 -3.42 10.09
N PHE A 34 -1.34 -3.58 9.89
CA PHE A 34 -0.42 -2.45 9.89
C PHE A 34 -0.75 -1.43 8.78
N PHE A 35 -0.93 -1.88 7.55
CA PHE A 35 -1.22 -1.00 6.42
C PHE A 35 -2.56 -0.30 6.54
N GLU A 36 -3.56 -0.94 7.15
CA GLU A 36 -4.83 -0.31 7.49
C GLU A 36 -4.64 0.85 8.48
N GLN A 37 -3.79 0.66 9.50
CA GLN A 37 -3.51 1.71 10.49
C GLN A 37 -2.80 2.94 9.90
N ILE A 38 -1.91 2.74 8.92
CA ILE A 38 -1.28 3.85 8.19
C ILE A 38 -2.05 4.28 6.94
N LYS A 39 -3.24 3.70 6.70
CA LYS A 39 -4.13 3.99 5.57
C LYS A 39 -3.44 3.86 4.20
N VAL A 40 -2.62 2.83 4.02
CA VAL A 40 -1.99 2.49 2.71
C VAL A 40 -2.42 1.13 2.18
N ASP A 41 -3.29 0.42 2.91
CA ASP A 41 -3.89 -0.86 2.54
C ASP A 41 -4.62 -0.80 1.20
N TYR A 42 -5.17 0.37 0.85
CA TYR A 42 -5.79 0.63 -0.44
C TYR A 42 -4.87 0.35 -1.64
N GLY A 43 -3.55 0.45 -1.50
CA GLY A 43 -2.59 0.14 -2.58
C GLY A 43 -2.50 -1.36 -2.92
N PHE A 44 -3.06 -2.23 -2.08
CA PHE A 44 -3.12 -3.68 -2.34
C PHE A 44 -4.42 -4.12 -2.99
N PHE A 45 -5.50 -3.38 -2.76
CA PHE A 45 -6.85 -3.79 -3.15
C PHE A 45 -7.43 -2.96 -4.29
N ASN A 46 -6.88 -1.77 -4.55
CA ASN A 46 -7.35 -0.88 -5.60
C ASN A 46 -6.32 -0.73 -6.71
N ASP A 47 -6.84 -0.53 -7.92
CA ASP A 47 -6.00 -0.14 -9.05
C ASP A 47 -5.41 1.27 -8.84
N PRO A 48 -4.22 1.54 -9.41
CA PRO A 48 -3.66 2.89 -9.44
C PRO A 48 -4.63 3.88 -10.09
N PRO A 49 -4.74 5.12 -9.58
CA PRO A 49 -5.54 6.14 -10.22
C PRO A 49 -4.99 6.44 -11.62
N ALA A 50 -5.86 6.39 -12.62
CA ALA A 50 -5.51 6.72 -14.00
C ALA A 50 -5.41 8.25 -14.19
N PRO A 51 -4.44 8.75 -14.97
CA PRO A 51 -4.39 10.15 -15.38
C PRO A 51 -5.63 10.53 -16.19
N ILE A 52 -6.34 11.56 -15.77
CA ILE A 52 -7.45 12.13 -16.53
C ILE A 52 -6.88 13.13 -17.53
N SER A 53 -6.88 12.79 -18.82
CA SER A 53 -6.57 13.73 -19.91
C SER A 53 -7.88 14.18 -20.57
N LEU A 54 -8.42 15.32 -20.16
CA LEU A 54 -9.53 15.95 -20.86
C LEU A 54 -8.97 16.80 -22.00
N VAL A 55 -9.37 16.48 -23.24
CA VAL A 55 -9.08 17.32 -24.41
C VAL A 55 -9.83 18.62 -24.23
N SER A 56 -9.08 19.73 -24.21
CA SER A 56 -9.53 21.09 -23.96
C SER A 56 -10.41 21.63 -25.09
N ASN A 57 -11.60 21.08 -25.29
CA ASN A 57 -12.57 21.62 -26.23
C ASN A 57 -13.61 22.44 -25.46
N GLU A 58 -13.36 23.75 -25.46
CA GLU A 58 -14.33 24.84 -25.37
C GLU A 58 -15.34 24.81 -24.21
N ALA A 59 -14.86 25.32 -23.07
CA ALA A 59 -15.53 26.13 -22.03
C ALA A 59 -14.88 25.77 -20.68
N SER A 60 -13.89 26.57 -20.26
CA SER A 60 -13.22 26.40 -18.97
C SER A 60 -14.21 26.68 -17.85
N TYR A 61 -14.85 25.62 -17.36
CA TYR A 61 -15.53 25.63 -16.07
C TYR A 61 -14.45 25.45 -14.99
N PRO A 62 -14.45 26.26 -13.91
CA PRO A 62 -13.50 26.13 -12.79
C PRO A 62 -13.54 24.74 -12.15
N THR A 63 -14.62 23.99 -12.39
CA THR A 63 -14.82 22.60 -11.97
C THR A 63 -13.87 21.62 -12.67
N ILE A 64 -13.56 21.80 -13.96
CA ILE A 64 -12.70 20.86 -14.72
C ILE A 64 -11.25 20.94 -14.23
N ASP A 65 -10.72 22.16 -14.08
CA ASP A 65 -9.35 22.37 -13.61
C ASP A 65 -9.16 21.87 -12.17
N ALA A 66 -10.18 22.02 -11.32
CA ALA A 66 -10.16 21.46 -9.97
C ALA A 66 -10.15 19.93 -9.97
N ILE A 67 -10.86 19.28 -10.90
CA ILE A 67 -10.87 17.82 -11.06
C ILE A 67 -9.50 17.31 -11.51
N VAL A 68 -8.89 17.95 -12.52
CA VAL A 68 -7.56 17.57 -13.02
C VAL A 68 -6.50 17.73 -11.94
N LYS A 69 -6.49 18.86 -11.22
CA LYS A 69 -5.56 19.08 -10.10
C LYS A 69 -5.71 18.02 -9.00
N LYS A 70 -6.95 17.71 -8.61
CA LYS A 70 -7.21 16.67 -7.62
C LYS A 70 -6.71 15.31 -8.11
N ASN A 71 -6.93 14.96 -9.38
CA ASN A 71 -6.43 13.70 -9.96
C ASN A 71 -4.89 13.62 -9.90
N GLU A 72 -4.18 14.70 -10.21
CA GLU A 72 -2.73 14.77 -10.06
C GLU A 72 -2.26 14.59 -8.61
N GLU A 73 -2.97 15.18 -7.65
CA GLU A 73 -2.69 15.02 -6.22
C GLU A 73 -2.94 13.58 -5.74
N ASP A 74 -4.04 12.97 -6.19
CA ASP A 74 -4.38 11.58 -5.89
C ASP A 74 -3.32 10.61 -6.44
N ILE A 75 -2.81 10.84 -7.66
CA ILE A 75 -1.70 10.08 -8.26
C ILE A 75 -0.42 10.23 -7.43
N LYS A 76 -0.03 11.47 -7.09
CA LYS A 76 1.17 11.73 -6.28
C LYS A 76 1.08 11.08 -4.90
N LYS A 77 -0.10 11.12 -4.27
CA LYS A 77 -0.37 10.47 -3.00
C LYS A 77 -0.25 8.95 -3.14
N TYR A 78 -0.89 8.36 -4.15
CA TYR A 78 -0.80 6.93 -4.43
C TYR A 78 0.66 6.46 -4.55
N ASP A 79 1.47 7.16 -5.34
CA ASP A 79 2.88 6.80 -5.54
C ASP A 79 3.70 6.85 -4.25
N LYS A 80 3.47 7.85 -3.41
CA LYS A 80 4.15 7.99 -2.12
C LYS A 80 3.77 6.86 -1.16
N ASP A 81 2.49 6.57 -1.05
CA ASP A 81 1.97 5.56 -0.14
C ASP A 81 2.36 4.15 -0.60
N ASN A 82 2.34 3.87 -1.91
CA ASN A 82 2.82 2.62 -2.51
C ASN A 82 4.33 2.42 -2.26
N LYS A 83 5.15 3.47 -2.40
CA LYS A 83 6.59 3.39 -2.04
C LYS A 83 6.78 3.05 -0.57
N THR A 84 5.97 3.62 0.32
CA THR A 84 6.01 3.36 1.76
C THR A 84 5.64 1.91 2.07
N ALA A 85 4.55 1.40 1.48
CA ALA A 85 4.13 0.02 1.63
C ALA A 85 5.21 -0.97 1.14
N ARG A 86 5.78 -0.71 -0.04
CA ARG A 86 6.88 -1.51 -0.62
C ARG A 86 8.12 -1.48 0.27
N TYR A 87 8.52 -0.32 0.79
CA TYR A 87 9.66 -0.22 1.70
C TYR A 87 9.48 -1.12 2.93
N HIS A 88 8.33 -1.06 3.59
CA HIS A 88 8.05 -1.91 4.75
C HIS A 88 8.03 -3.40 4.40
N ILE A 89 7.39 -3.78 3.30
CA ILE A 89 7.43 -5.17 2.82
C ILE A 89 8.88 -5.62 2.62
N LEU A 90 9.67 -4.87 1.85
CA LEU A 90 11.03 -5.27 1.49
C LEU A 90 11.94 -5.33 2.71
N ASN A 91 11.89 -4.35 3.62
CA ASN A 91 12.72 -4.32 4.82
C ASN A 91 12.41 -5.46 5.80
N HIS A 92 11.15 -5.90 5.87
CA HIS A 92 10.76 -7.01 6.75
C HIS A 92 10.79 -8.38 6.04
N MET A 93 11.06 -8.40 4.72
CA MET A 93 11.22 -9.61 3.90
C MET A 93 12.66 -9.83 3.40
N VAL A 94 13.66 -9.02 3.77
CA VAL A 94 15.04 -9.05 3.18
C VAL A 94 15.65 -10.46 3.11
N ASN A 95 15.37 -11.32 4.10
CA ASN A 95 15.90 -12.70 4.14
C ASN A 95 15.07 -13.74 3.33
N ASN A 96 13.91 -13.35 2.80
CA ASN A 96 12.92 -14.22 2.15
C ASN A 96 12.44 -13.73 0.77
N LEU A 97 13.14 -12.77 0.14
CA LEU A 97 12.79 -12.23 -1.18
C LEU A 97 12.69 -13.30 -2.28
N PHE A 98 13.39 -14.44 -2.12
CA PHE A 98 13.28 -15.60 -3.01
C PHE A 98 11.90 -16.30 -3.00
N ILE A 99 11.12 -16.12 -1.93
CA ILE A 99 9.79 -16.73 -1.80
C ILE A 99 8.73 -15.90 -2.55
N PHE A 100 8.84 -14.56 -2.56
CA PHE A 100 7.82 -13.72 -3.21
C PHE A 100 7.93 -13.69 -4.74
N SER A 101 9.13 -13.82 -5.31
CA SER A 101 9.30 -13.91 -6.77
C SER A 101 8.69 -15.17 -7.38
N SER A 102 8.55 -16.25 -6.58
CA SER A 102 7.88 -17.47 -7.02
C SER A 102 6.35 -17.38 -6.95
N PHE A 103 5.78 -16.41 -6.22
CA PHE A 103 4.32 -16.17 -6.19
C PHE A 103 3.82 -15.18 -7.26
N ILE A 104 4.69 -14.34 -7.81
CA ILE A 104 4.31 -13.31 -8.82
C ILE A 104 4.39 -13.84 -10.27
N ASN A 105 4.87 -15.08 -10.48
CA ASN A 105 4.78 -15.77 -11.78
C ASN A 105 3.52 -16.65 -11.87
N LEU A 106 2.33 -16.06 -11.69
CA LEU A 106 1.06 -16.67 -12.10
C LEU A 106 0.14 -15.63 -12.75
#